data_AF-S9QPY9-F1
#
_entry.id   AF-S9QPY9-F1
#
_cell.length_a   1.000
_cell.length_b   1.000
_cell.length_c   1.000
_cell.angle_alpha   90.00
_cell.angle_beta   90.00
_cell.angle_gamma   90.00
#
_symmetry.space_group_name_H-M   'P 1'
#
loop_
_entity.id
_entity.type
_entity.pdbx_description
1 polymer ?
#
loop_
_entity_poly.entity_id
_entity_poly.type
_entity_poly.pdbx_seq_one_letter_code
_entity_poly.pdbx_strand_id
1 'polypeptide(L)' 'MFAGHDEGGRAWGRIASLIETAKINGVEPFAYLKATLEAIAAGYPQGRIDDLLPWNFPPSS' A
#
# COMPACT_ATOMS: atom_id res chain seq x y z
N MET A 1 15.28 -18.09 8.13
CA MET A 1 15.69 -18.41 6.74
C MET A 1 14.40 -18.55 5.94
N PHE A 2 14.07 -17.55 5.11
CA PHE A 2 12.76 -17.40 4.46
C PHE A 2 12.62 -18.38 3.27
N ALA A 3 12.46 -19.66 3.57
CA ALA A 3 12.30 -20.72 2.58
C ALA A 3 10.85 -20.74 2.07
N GLY A 4 10.62 -20.04 0.95
CA GLY A 4 9.35 -19.95 0.22
C GLY A 4 9.51 -19.08 -1.04
N HIS A 5 10.39 -19.54 -1.93
CA HIS A 5 11.19 -18.78 -2.90
C HIS A 5 10.41 -17.89 -3.91
N ASP A 6 9.14 -18.14 -4.18
CA ASP A 6 8.38 -17.37 -5.18
C ASP A 6 7.32 -16.45 -4.57
N GLU A 7 6.66 -16.91 -3.51
CA GLU A 7 5.54 -16.18 -2.91
C GLU A 7 6.01 -14.97 -2.11
N GLY A 8 7.15 -15.08 -1.43
CA GLY A 8 7.80 -13.95 -0.77
C GLY A 8 8.26 -12.88 -1.77
N GLY A 9 8.82 -13.29 -2.91
CA GLY A 9 9.21 -12.38 -3.99
C GLY A 9 8.02 -11.66 -4.63
N ARG A 10 6.92 -12.39 -4.88
CA ARG A 10 5.67 -11.79 -5.38
C ARG A 10 5.02 -10.85 -4.37
N ALA A 11 4.98 -11.24 -3.09
CA ALA A 11 4.43 -10.40 -2.03
C ALA A 11 5.26 -9.11 -1.88
N TRP A 12 6.59 -9.22 -1.87
CA TRP A 12 7.47 -8.07 -1.84
C TRP A 12 7.32 -7.19 -3.09
N GLY A 13 7.22 -7.79 -4.27
CA GLY A 13 6.98 -7.05 -5.53
C GLY A 13 5.70 -6.22 -5.50
N ARG A 14 4.62 -6.74 -4.91
CA ARG A 14 3.37 -5.99 -4.70
C ARG A 14 3.57 -4.82 -3.74
N ILE A 15 4.23 -5.04 -2.61
CA ILE A 15 4.51 -3.98 -1.62
C ILE A 15 5.41 -2.90 -2.24
N ALA A 16 6.48 -3.30 -2.94
CA ALA A 16 7.38 -2.37 -3.62
C ALA A 16 6.64 -1.52 -4.66
N SER A 17 5.75 -2.11 -5.45
CA SER A 17 4.91 -1.37 -6.40
C SER A 17 4.02 -0.32 -5.71
N LEU A 18 3.43 -0.65 -4.56
CA LEU A 18 2.64 0.32 -3.78
C LEU A 18 3.50 1.45 -3.21
N ILE A 19 4.71 1.13 -2.73
CA ILE A 19 5.68 2.13 -2.24
C ILE A 19 6.06 3.11 -3.36
N GLU A 20 6.44 2.60 -4.53
CA GLU A 20 6.81 3.44 -5.66
C GLU A 20 5.62 4.27 -6.17
N THR A 21 4.41 3.71 -6.16
CA THR A 21 3.19 4.46 -6.51
C THR A 21 2.96 5.61 -5.53
N ALA A 22 3.11 5.40 -4.22
CA ALA A 22 2.99 6.46 -3.22
C ALA A 22 4.01 7.58 -3.46
N LYS A 23 5.28 7.22 -3.70
CA LYS A 23 6.35 8.18 -4.00
C LYS A 23 6.06 9.03 -5.24
N ILE A 24 5.59 8.42 -6.34
CA ILE A 24 5.26 9.13 -7.58
C ILE A 24 4.10 10.11 -7.36
N ASN A 25 3.20 9.82 -6.43
CA ASN A 25 2.11 10.72 -6.02
C ASN A 25 2.53 11.75 -4.94
N GLY A 26 3.81 11.78 -4.55
CA GLY A 26 4.32 12.67 -3.50
C GLY A 26 3.86 12.29 -2.09
N VAL A 27 3.27 11.13 -1.90
CA VAL A 27 2.72 10.67 -0.61
C VAL A 27 3.75 9.88 0.16
N GLU A 28 3.80 10.09 1.48
CA GLU A 28 4.72 9.38 2.37
C GLU A 28 4.35 7.87 2.39
N PRO A 29 5.21 6.98 1.90
CA PRO A 29 4.83 5.58 1.67
C PRO A 29 4.41 4.81 2.92
N PHE A 30 5.04 5.07 4.07
CA PHE A 30 4.73 4.37 5.31
C PHE A 30 3.36 4.78 5.86
N ALA A 31 3.05 6.08 5.90
CA ALA A 31 1.76 6.61 6.31
C ALA A 31 0.62 6.09 5.42
N TYR A 32 0.84 6.08 4.10
CA TYR A 32 -0.10 5.52 3.13
C TYR A 32 -0.38 4.04 3.39
N LEU A 33 0.67 3.21 3.48
CA LEU A 33 0.53 1.78 3.71
C LEU A 33 -0.14 1.48 5.05
N LYS A 34 0.25 2.19 6.11
CA LYS A 34 -0.34 2.04 7.44
C LYS A 34 -1.84 2.30 7.39
N ALA A 35 -2.26 3.48 6.92
CA ALA A 35 -3.67 3.86 6.89
C ALA A 35 -4.51 2.93 6.00
N THR A 36 -3.96 2.52 4.86
CA THR A 36 -4.62 1.58 3.94
C THR A 36 -4.82 0.21 4.59
N LEU A 37 -3.78 -0.35 5.23
CA LEU A 37 -3.86 -1.64 5.89
C LEU A 37 -4.77 -1.59 7.13
N GLU A 38 -4.76 -0.50 7.90
CA GLU A 38 -5.69 -0.27 9.01
C GLU A 38 -7.15 -0.24 8.53
N ALA A 39 -7.43 0.46 7.43
CA ALA A 39 -8.77 0.48 6.84
C ALA A 39 -9.23 -0.92 6.39
N ILE A 40 -8.37 -1.66 5.67
CA ILE A 40 -8.67 -3.02 5.23
C ILE A 40 -8.94 -3.94 6.44
N ALA A 41 -8.11 -3.85 7.48
CA ALA A 41 -8.29 -4.63 8.71
C ALA A 41 -9.59 -4.26 9.45
N ALA A 42 -10.06 -3.02 9.32
CA ALA A 42 -11.35 -2.55 9.84
C ALA A 42 -12.56 -2.95 8.96
N GLY A 43 -12.36 -3.71 7.89
CA GLY A 43 -13.44 -4.18 7.03
C GLY A 43 -13.87 -3.17 5.97
N TYR A 44 -12.95 -2.32 5.50
CA TYR A 44 -13.24 -1.36 4.44
C TYR A 44 -13.86 -2.06 3.22
N PRO A 45 -14.99 -1.57 2.68
CA PRO A 45 -15.72 -2.26 1.63
C PRO A 45 -14.87 -2.33 0.34
N GLN A 46 -14.73 -3.52 -0.21
CA GLN A 46 -13.94 -3.75 -1.44
C GLN A 46 -14.41 -2.87 -2.61
N GLY A 47 -15.72 -2.59 -2.71
CA GLY A 47 -16.29 -1.72 -3.74
C GLY A 47 -15.92 -0.23 -3.60
N ARG A 48 -15.16 0.15 -2.57
CA ARG A 48 -14.65 1.52 -2.38
C ARG A 48 -13.12 1.58 -2.33
N ILE A 49 -12.41 0.54 -2.77
CA ILE A 49 -10.95 0.50 -2.70
C ILE A 49 -10.27 1.72 -3.35
N ASP A 50 -10.95 2.35 -4.32
CA ASP A 50 -10.48 3.57 -4.98
C ASP A 50 -10.24 4.73 -4.01
N ASP A 51 -10.97 4.80 -2.90
CA ASP A 51 -10.78 5.80 -1.84
C ASP A 51 -9.45 5.61 -1.10
N LEU A 52 -8.90 4.40 -1.12
CA LEU A 52 -7.62 4.06 -0.49
C LEU A 52 -6.44 4.18 -1.46
N LEU A 53 -6.61 4.75 -2.66
CA LEU A 53 -5.52 4.97 -3.60
C LEU A 53 -4.67 6.19 -3.18
N PRO A 54 -3.36 6.22 -3.48
CA PRO A 54 -2.43 7.17 -2.88
C PRO A 54 -2.75 8.62 -3.23
N TRP A 55 -3.34 8.93 -4.38
CA TRP A 55 -3.74 10.30 -4.73
C TRP A 55 -4.87 10.90 -3.87
N ASN A 56 -5.53 10.09 -3.03
CA ASN A 56 -6.49 10.59 -2.03
C ASN A 56 -5.84 10.96 -0.68
N PHE A 57 -4.53 10.74 -0.54
CA PHE A 57 -3.77 11.08 0.66
C PHE A 57 -3.07 12.43 0.49
N PRO A 58 -2.85 13.19 1.57
CA PRO A 58 -2.11 14.44 1.49
C PRO A 58 -0.67 14.18 1.02
N PRO A 59 -0.12 15.04 0.14
CA PRO A 59 1.30 15.00 -0.18
C PRO A 59 2.15 15.16 1.07
N SER A 60 3.36 14.61 1.02
CA SER A 60 4.39 14.84 2.03
C SER A 60 4.76 16.31 2.03
N SER A 61 4.79 16.92 3.22
CA SER A 61 5.25 18.31 3.43
C SER A 61 6.75 18.48 3.21
#